data_AF-A0AAD5LP18-F1
#
_entry.id   AF-A0AAD5LP18-F1
#
_cell.length_a   1.000
_cell.length_b   1.000
_cell.length_c   1.000
_cell.angle_alpha   90.00
_cell.angle_beta   90.00
_cell.angle_gamma   90.00
#
_symmetry.space_group_name_H-M   'P 1'
#
loop_
_entity.id
_entity.type
_entity.pdbx_description
1 polymer ?
#
loop_
_entity_poly.entity_id
_entity_poly.type
_entity_poly.pdbx_seq_one_letter_code
_entity_poly.pdbx_strand_id
1 'polypeptide(L)'
;MESWVAKRSEEVERTFLPALFDRYVDTTYEMTRKGYKQVAPVRLINQVSTICYLLEGLLAAVPPERKTQDIIEAIFVFCATWAFGGPLIVDKSVDYRKNFHELWIATFPNVKYPKEGLCFDYFWNVETNEFEHWSSRVPKYAPAPIGNGPAETPRS
;
A
#
# COMPACT_ATOMS: atom_id res chain seq x y z
N MET A 1 -7.85 -9.60 -13.91
CA MET A 1 -6.93 -8.49 -14.20
C MET A 1 -7.15 -7.99 -15.62
N GLU A 2 -6.92 -8.79 -16.66
CA GLU A 2 -7.10 -8.38 -18.08
C GLU A 2 -8.48 -7.78 -18.36
N SER A 3 -9.55 -8.43 -17.89
CA SER A 3 -10.93 -7.93 -18.03
C SER A 3 -11.21 -6.63 -17.26
N TRP A 4 -10.40 -6.31 -16.25
CA TRP A 4 -10.49 -5.06 -15.50
C TRP A 4 -9.66 -3.96 -16.19
N VAL A 5 -8.44 -4.29 -16.67
CA VAL A 5 -7.61 -3.37 -17.46
C VAL A 5 -8.34 -2.93 -18.73
N ALA A 6 -9.01 -3.85 -19.42
CA ALA A 6 -9.78 -3.53 -20.64
C ALA A 6 -10.92 -2.52 -20.41
N LYS A 7 -11.42 -2.37 -19.17
CA LYS A 7 -12.48 -1.42 -18.81
C LYS A 7 -11.95 -0.02 -18.47
N ARG A 8 -10.64 0.18 -18.40
CA ARG A 8 -10.05 1.50 -18.09
C ARG A 8 -10.29 2.48 -19.24
N SER A 9 -10.62 3.73 -18.91
CA SER A 9 -10.85 4.81 -19.89
C SER A 9 -9.54 5.29 -20.53
N GLU A 10 -8.46 5.36 -19.76
CA GLU A 10 -7.19 5.93 -20.18
C GLU A 10 -6.32 4.91 -20.93
N GLU A 11 -5.78 5.29 -22.09
CA GLU A 11 -4.93 4.43 -22.91
C GLU A 11 -3.58 4.12 -22.24
N VAL A 12 -3.04 5.10 -21.52
CA VAL A 12 -1.82 4.96 -20.73
C VAL A 12 -1.96 3.83 -19.71
N GLU A 13 -3.09 3.74 -19.02
CA GLU A 13 -3.37 2.69 -18.04
C GLU A 13 -3.46 1.32 -18.73
N ARG A 14 -4.17 1.23 -19.86
CA ARG A 14 -4.32 -0.03 -20.61
C ARG A 14 -2.99 -0.57 -21.14
N THR A 15 -2.06 0.33 -21.46
CA THR A 15 -0.75 -0.03 -22.03
C THR A 15 0.23 -0.49 -20.96
N PHE A 16 0.32 0.21 -19.83
CA PHE A 16 1.37 -0.04 -18.84
C PHE A 16 0.97 -1.03 -17.75
N LEU A 17 -0.30 -1.07 -17.34
CA LEU A 17 -0.74 -1.92 -16.23
C LEU A 17 -0.47 -3.42 -16.44
N PRO A 18 -0.71 -4.02 -17.63
CA PRO A 18 -0.44 -5.45 -17.84
C PRO A 18 1.01 -5.82 -17.52
N ALA A 19 1.98 -5.06 -18.05
CA ALA A 19 3.40 -5.31 -17.82
C ALA A 19 3.79 -5.14 -16.33
N LEU A 20 3.17 -4.19 -15.62
CA LEU A 20 3.39 -4.02 -14.19
C LEU A 20 2.83 -5.20 -13.38
N PHE A 21 1.65 -5.70 -13.75
CA PHE A 21 1.09 -6.87 -13.11
C PHE A 21 2.00 -8.09 -13.29
N ASP A 22 2.42 -8.41 -14.51
CA ASP A 22 3.31 -9.55 -14.76
C ASP A 22 4.63 -9.41 -13.97
N ARG A 23 5.25 -8.23 -14.01
CA ARG A 23 6.52 -7.99 -13.33
C ARG A 23 6.42 -8.07 -11.81
N TYR A 24 5.47 -7.36 -11.21
CA TYR A 24 5.40 -7.21 -9.76
C TYR A 24 4.60 -8.34 -9.10
N VAL A 25 3.46 -8.75 -9.66
CA VAL A 25 2.60 -9.77 -9.01
C VAL A 25 3.26 -11.14 -9.03
N ASP A 26 3.78 -11.60 -10.17
CA ASP A 26 4.37 -12.95 -10.26
C ASP A 26 5.62 -13.06 -9.39
N THR A 27 6.50 -12.05 -9.45
CA THR A 27 7.72 -12.01 -8.64
C THR A 27 7.39 -11.96 -7.15
N THR A 28 6.45 -11.11 -6.73
CA THR A 28 6.08 -10.98 -5.30
C THR A 28 5.36 -12.22 -4.79
N TYR A 29 4.54 -12.84 -5.63
CA TYR A 29 3.89 -14.10 -5.28
C TYR A 29 4.94 -15.19 -5.05
N GLU A 30 5.93 -15.35 -5.92
CA GLU A 30 6.98 -16.34 -5.72
C GLU A 30 7.85 -16.03 -4.48
N MET A 31 8.17 -14.74 -4.24
CA MET A 31 8.88 -14.29 -3.04
C MET A 31 8.13 -14.67 -1.75
N THR A 32 6.81 -14.53 -1.73
CA THR A 32 5.99 -14.72 -0.53
C THR A 32 5.43 -16.13 -0.38
N ARG A 33 5.54 -16.98 -1.43
CA ARG A 33 5.00 -18.34 -1.47
C ARG A 33 5.62 -19.27 -0.43
N LYS A 34 6.89 -19.08 -0.09
CA LYS A 34 7.64 -19.93 0.85
C LYS A 34 8.21 -19.09 1.98
N GLY A 35 8.05 -19.57 3.21
CA GLY A 35 8.70 -18.98 4.38
C GLY A 35 7.95 -17.83 5.04
N TYR A 36 6.87 -17.30 4.46
CA TYR A 36 6.01 -16.30 5.10
C TYR A 36 4.78 -16.93 5.75
N LYS A 37 4.44 -16.47 6.97
CA LYS A 37 3.15 -16.77 7.61
C LYS A 37 2.23 -15.57 7.48
N GLN A 38 0.99 -15.83 7.08
CA GLN A 38 -0.09 -14.85 7.04
C GLN A 38 -1.07 -15.12 8.19
N VAL A 39 -1.80 -14.09 8.66
CA VAL A 39 -2.88 -14.26 9.67
C VAL A 39 -3.90 -15.30 9.20
N ALA A 40 -4.23 -15.24 7.91
CA ALA A 40 -5.21 -16.10 7.25
C ALA A 40 -4.70 -16.47 5.85
N PRO A 41 -5.07 -17.64 5.30
CA PRO A 41 -4.69 -18.01 3.95
C PRO A 41 -5.37 -17.09 2.93
N VAL A 42 -4.60 -16.21 2.29
CA VAL A 42 -5.10 -15.34 1.22
C VAL A 42 -4.77 -15.96 -0.13
N ARG A 43 -5.79 -16.24 -0.95
CA ARG A 43 -5.59 -16.73 -2.32
C ARG A 43 -5.06 -15.59 -3.20
N LEU A 44 -4.20 -15.93 -4.17
CA LEU A 44 -3.66 -14.96 -5.14
C LEU A 44 -4.76 -14.12 -5.83
N ILE A 45 -5.88 -14.73 -6.17
CA ILE A 45 -7.01 -14.01 -6.79
C ILE A 45 -7.55 -12.87 -5.90
N ASN A 46 -7.55 -13.06 -4.58
CA ASN A 46 -7.99 -12.03 -3.64
C ASN A 46 -6.95 -10.89 -3.58
N GLN A 47 -5.65 -11.23 -3.59
CA GLN A 47 -4.58 -10.22 -3.61
C GLN A 47 -4.64 -9.38 -4.90
N VAL A 48 -4.79 -10.03 -6.06
CA VAL A 48 -4.96 -9.33 -7.35
C VAL A 48 -6.21 -8.47 -7.34
N SER A 49 -7.32 -8.95 -6.77
CA SER A 49 -8.55 -8.15 -6.62
C SER A 49 -8.32 -6.92 -5.74
N THR A 50 -7.61 -7.07 -4.61
CA THR A 50 -7.21 -5.95 -3.75
C THR A 50 -6.38 -4.93 -4.51
N ILE A 51 -5.41 -5.35 -5.33
CA ILE A 51 -4.63 -4.43 -6.18
C ILE A 51 -5.56 -3.65 -7.12
N CYS A 52 -6.47 -4.33 -7.82
CA CYS A 52 -7.42 -3.66 -8.72
C CYS A 52 -8.28 -2.61 -8.00
N TYR A 53 -8.82 -2.94 -6.82
CA TYR A 53 -9.64 -2.02 -6.05
C TYR A 53 -8.86 -0.80 -5.54
N LEU A 54 -7.62 -1.00 -5.07
CA LEU A 54 -6.76 0.10 -4.63
C LEU A 54 -6.34 0.99 -5.81
N LEU A 55 -5.97 0.39 -6.94
CA LEU A 55 -5.63 1.11 -8.16
C LEU A 55 -6.79 1.96 -8.66
N GLU A 56 -8.02 1.43 -8.63
CA GLU A 56 -9.20 2.17 -9.07
C GLU A 56 -9.41 3.45 -8.25
N GLY A 57 -9.25 3.39 -6.93
CA GLY A 57 -9.36 4.57 -6.06
C GLY A 57 -8.22 5.57 -6.26
N LEU A 58 -6.97 5.09 -6.32
CA LEU A 58 -5.80 5.97 -6.39
C LEU A 58 -5.61 6.59 -7.78
N LEU A 59 -5.80 5.83 -8.86
CA LEU A 59 -5.68 6.36 -10.23
C LEU A 59 -6.83 7.33 -10.58
N ALA A 60 -8.00 7.18 -9.97
CA ALA A 60 -9.09 8.15 -10.12
C ALA A 60 -8.76 9.51 -9.48
N ALA A 61 -7.89 9.54 -8.48
CA ALA A 61 -7.43 10.78 -7.83
C ALA A 61 -6.32 11.50 -8.62
N VAL A 62 -5.69 10.84 -9.60
CA VAL A 62 -4.64 11.45 -10.44
C VAL A 62 -5.29 12.08 -11.68
N PRO A 63 -5.07 13.38 -11.96
CA PRO A 63 -5.50 14.00 -13.21
C PRO A 63 -4.86 13.31 -14.44
N PRO A 64 -5.57 13.14 -15.56
CA PRO A 64 -5.04 12.45 -16.75
C PRO A 64 -3.72 13.04 -17.26
N GLU A 65 -3.53 14.36 -17.17
CA GLU A 65 -2.32 15.05 -17.66
C GLU A 65 -1.08 14.72 -16.82
N ARG A 66 -1.29 14.24 -15.58
CA ARG A 66 -0.22 13.87 -14.64
C ARG A 66 0.02 12.37 -14.61
N LYS A 67 -0.73 11.55 -15.36
CA LYS A 67 -0.56 10.09 -15.39
C LYS A 67 0.65 9.71 -16.26
N THR A 68 1.84 9.83 -15.70
CA THR A 68 3.07 9.30 -16.31
C THR A 68 3.27 7.83 -15.96
N GLN A 69 4.11 7.14 -16.73
CA GLN A 69 4.49 5.75 -16.45
C GLN A 69 5.05 5.59 -15.02
N ASP A 70 5.91 6.52 -14.59
CA ASP A 70 6.54 6.47 -13.27
C ASP A 70 5.52 6.61 -12.13
N ILE A 71 4.53 7.50 -12.28
CA ILE A 71 3.46 7.69 -11.28
C ILE A 71 2.55 6.46 -11.22
N ILE A 72 2.19 5.88 -12.37
CA ILE A 72 1.40 4.65 -12.42
C ILE A 72 2.17 3.50 -11.77
N GLU A 73 3.46 3.35 -12.07
CA GLU A 73 4.32 2.33 -11.45
C GLU A 73 4.42 2.54 -9.92
N ALA A 74 4.62 3.77 -9.45
CA ALA A 74 4.69 4.06 -8.02
C ALA A 74 3.39 3.76 -7.27
N ILE A 75 2.23 4.13 -7.84
CA ILE A 75 0.92 3.78 -7.30
C ILE A 75 0.73 2.27 -7.31
N PHE A 76 1.12 1.59 -8.39
CA PHE A 76 1.05 0.13 -8.47
C PHE A 76 1.88 -0.55 -7.38
N VAL A 77 3.11 -0.10 -7.18
CA VAL A 77 4.03 -0.57 -6.14
C VAL A 77 3.42 -0.40 -4.75
N PHE A 78 2.78 0.74 -4.48
CA PHE A 78 2.05 0.96 -3.24
C PHE A 78 0.91 -0.06 -3.08
N CYS A 79 0.06 -0.24 -4.10
CA CYS A 79 -1.03 -1.21 -4.07
C CYS A 79 -0.54 -2.65 -3.85
N ALA A 80 0.52 -3.07 -4.55
CA ALA A 80 1.10 -4.39 -4.43
C ALA A 80 1.68 -4.64 -3.03
N THR A 81 2.39 -3.65 -2.47
CA THR A 81 2.92 -3.70 -1.09
C THR A 81 1.81 -3.99 -0.09
N TRP A 82 0.67 -3.31 -0.19
CA TRP A 82 -0.46 -3.52 0.72
C TRP A 82 -1.23 -4.82 0.46
N ALA A 83 -1.38 -5.24 -0.79
CA ALA A 83 -2.07 -6.48 -1.13
C ALA A 83 -1.30 -7.74 -0.69
N PHE A 84 0.03 -7.75 -0.83
CA PHE A 84 0.88 -8.88 -0.45
C PHE A 84 1.38 -8.80 0.98
N GLY A 85 1.76 -7.60 1.43
CA GLY A 85 2.32 -7.37 2.76
C GLY A 85 1.27 -7.13 3.85
N GLY A 86 0.06 -6.69 3.50
CA GLY A 86 -1.01 -6.43 4.46
C GLY A 86 -1.41 -7.62 5.34
N PRO A 87 -1.50 -8.86 4.81
CA PRO A 87 -1.80 -10.05 5.61
C PRO A 87 -0.64 -10.58 6.47
N LEU A 88 0.57 -10.01 6.35
CA LEU A 88 1.75 -10.48 7.07
C LEU A 88 1.73 -10.07 8.54
N ILE A 89 2.14 -10.99 9.41
CA ILE A 89 2.14 -10.79 10.86
C ILE A 89 3.53 -10.48 11.40
N VAL A 90 3.55 -9.84 12.56
CA VAL A 90 4.69 -9.92 13.46
C VAL A 90 4.39 -11.06 14.44
N ASP A 91 5.10 -12.18 14.32
CA ASP A 91 5.03 -13.29 15.27
C ASP A 91 6.01 -13.04 16.43
N LYS A 92 5.88 -13.77 17.54
CA LYS A 92 6.71 -13.57 18.75
C LYS A 92 8.22 -13.66 18.50
N SER A 93 8.63 -14.38 17.46
CA SER A 93 10.05 -14.63 17.12
C SER A 93 10.46 -14.11 15.74
N VAL A 94 9.53 -13.77 14.86
CA VAL A 94 9.82 -13.40 13.47
C VAL A 94 8.93 -12.24 13.05
N ASP A 95 9.56 -11.17 12.58
CA ASP A 95 8.89 -10.05 11.94
C ASP A 95 8.79 -10.29 10.42
N TYR A 96 7.68 -10.86 9.96
CA TYR A 96 7.47 -11.10 8.54
C TYR A 96 7.30 -9.81 7.73
N ARG A 97 6.89 -8.70 8.36
CA ARG A 97 6.75 -7.40 7.70
C ARG A 97 8.13 -6.81 7.40
N LYS A 98 9.04 -6.88 8.36
CA LYS A 98 10.44 -6.47 8.16
C LYS A 98 11.12 -7.34 7.10
N ASN A 99 10.97 -8.66 7.16
CA ASN A 99 11.52 -9.57 6.15
C ASN A 99 10.95 -9.30 4.75
N PHE A 100 9.66 -8.98 4.66
CA PHE A 100 9.04 -8.58 3.39
C PHE A 100 9.65 -7.29 2.86
N HIS A 101 9.81 -6.26 3.71
CA HIS A 101 10.42 -5.00 3.32
C HIS A 101 11.84 -5.20 2.77
N GLU A 102 12.69 -5.94 3.48
CA GLU A 102 14.07 -6.22 3.07
C GLU A 102 14.12 -6.97 1.72
N LEU A 103 13.28 -7.98 1.54
CA LEU A 103 13.21 -8.73 0.29
C LEU A 103 12.64 -7.87 -0.84
N TRP A 104 11.63 -7.03 -0.55
CA TRP A 104 10.99 -6.14 -1.51
C TRP A 104 11.97 -5.13 -2.10
N ILE A 105 12.73 -4.42 -1.25
CA ILE A 105 13.72 -3.44 -1.73
C ILE A 105 14.89 -4.09 -2.46
N ALA A 106 15.25 -5.32 -2.10
CA ALA A 106 16.29 -6.09 -2.78
C ALA A 106 15.85 -6.54 -4.18
N THR A 107 14.60 -6.99 -4.32
CA THR A 107 14.03 -7.42 -5.60
C THR A 107 13.73 -6.24 -6.52
N PHE A 108 13.25 -5.12 -5.98
CA PHE A 108 12.84 -3.95 -6.75
C PHE A 108 13.71 -2.72 -6.40
N PRO A 109 14.98 -2.67 -6.83
CA PRO A 109 15.91 -1.60 -6.48
C PRO A 109 15.51 -0.22 -7.03
N ASN A 110 14.61 -0.18 -8.02
CA ASN A 110 14.07 1.05 -8.56
C ASN A 110 13.04 1.71 -7.62
N VAL A 111 12.45 0.94 -6.70
CA VAL A 111 11.51 1.45 -5.71
C VAL A 111 12.29 2.08 -4.56
N LYS A 112 12.15 3.40 -4.40
CA LYS A 112 12.86 4.15 -3.37
C LYS A 112 11.91 4.52 -2.23
N TYR A 113 12.17 3.97 -1.06
CA TYR A 113 11.57 4.42 0.20
C TYR A 113 12.58 5.28 0.98
N PRO A 114 12.10 6.23 1.81
CA PRO A 114 12.96 6.92 2.77
C PRO A 114 13.59 5.92 3.77
N LYS A 115 14.77 6.26 4.31
CA LYS A 115 15.62 5.32 5.07
C LYS A 115 15.12 4.96 6.48
N GLU A 116 14.19 5.73 7.03
CA GLU A 116 13.84 5.70 8.46
C GLU A 116 12.72 4.73 8.82
N GLY A 117 12.11 4.05 7.84
CA GLY A 117 10.95 3.20 8.07
C GLY A 117 10.84 2.03 7.09
N LEU A 118 9.84 1.18 7.33
CA LEU A 118 9.46 0.10 6.43
C LEU A 118 8.61 0.65 5.29
N CYS A 119 8.48 -0.12 4.20
CA CYS A 119 7.57 0.23 3.10
C CYS A 119 6.12 0.46 3.54
N PHE A 120 5.72 -0.06 4.70
CA PHE A 120 4.40 0.12 5.30
C PHE A 120 4.20 1.45 6.03
N ASP A 121 5.28 2.14 6.39
CA ASP A 121 5.25 3.41 7.11
C ASP A 121 5.04 4.60 6.15
N TYR A 122 5.07 4.33 4.84
CA TYR A 122 4.93 5.33 3.80
C TYR A 122 3.64 5.16 2.99
N PHE A 123 3.12 6.28 2.49
CA PHE A 123 2.04 6.33 1.52
C PHE A 123 2.41 7.15 0.29
N TRP A 124 1.80 6.82 -0.84
CA TRP A 124 1.97 7.60 -2.06
C TRP A 124 1.12 8.87 -1.99
N ASN A 125 1.76 10.03 -1.99
CA ASN A 125 1.06 11.31 -2.08
C ASN A 125 0.95 11.74 -3.55
N VAL A 126 -0.29 11.80 -4.06
CA VAL A 126 -0.59 12.20 -5.45
C VAL A 126 -0.33 13.69 -5.72
N GLU A 127 -0.29 14.52 -4.69
CA GLU A 127 -0.05 15.96 -4.84
C GLU A 127 1.44 16.26 -5.04
N THR A 128 2.30 15.59 -4.26
CA THR A 128 3.75 15.77 -4.28
C THR A 128 4.47 14.75 -5.18
N ASN A 129 3.79 13.66 -5.55
CA ASN A 129 4.35 12.50 -6.27
C ASN A 129 5.53 11.85 -5.53
N GLU A 130 5.43 11.77 -4.20
CA GLU A 130 6.47 11.20 -3.34
C GLU A 130 5.88 10.25 -2.29
N PHE A 131 6.74 9.35 -1.79
CA PHE A 131 6.41 8.52 -0.64
C PHE A 131 6.62 9.31 0.65
N GLU A 132 5.51 9.63 1.33
CA GLU A 132 5.52 10.38 2.58
C GLU A 132 5.19 9.48 3.78
N HIS A 133 5.75 9.82 4.94
CA HIS A 133 5.52 9.04 6.15
C HIS A 133 4.11 9.26 6.70
N TRP A 134 3.40 8.20 7.10
CA TRP A 134 2.00 8.29 7.57
C TRP A 134 1.80 9.28 8.73
N SER A 135 2.81 9.51 9.56
CA SER A 135 2.74 10.49 10.65
C SER A 135 2.48 11.92 10.18
N SER A 136 2.77 12.28 8.91
CA SER A 136 2.46 13.60 8.37
C SER A 136 0.95 13.86 8.29
N ARG A 137 0.15 12.79 8.18
CA ARG A 137 -1.32 12.87 8.07
C ARG A 137 -2.06 12.72 9.39
N VAL A 138 -1.38 12.40 10.49
CA VAL A 138 -2.00 12.27 11.81
C VAL A 138 -1.93 13.63 12.52
N PRO A 139 -3.07 14.30 12.79
CA PRO A 139 -3.07 15.50 13.60
C PRO A 139 -2.48 15.18 14.98
N LYS A 140 -1.64 16.06 15.52
CA LYS A 140 -1.11 15.88 16.89
C LYS A 140 -2.29 15.76 17.84
N TYR A 141 -2.32 14.66 18.60
CA TYR A 141 -3.34 14.44 19.60
C TYR A 141 -3.37 15.60 20.59
N ALA A 142 -4.50 16.29 20.66
CA ALA A 142 -4.78 17.26 21.71
C ALA A 142 -5.69 16.56 22.74
N PRO A 143 -5.23 16.33 23.98
CA PRO A 143 -6.13 15.85 25.02
C PRO A 143 -7.25 16.87 25.20
N ALA A 144 -8.51 16.41 25.12
CA ALA A 144 -9.63 17.23 25.55
C ALA A 144 -9.40 17.58 27.03
N PRO A 145 -9.48 18.85 27.44
CA PRO A 145 -9.38 19.19 28.85
C PRO A 145 -10.53 18.49 29.56
N ILE A 146 -10.21 17.47 30.36
CA ILE A 146 -11.12 16.96 31.37
C ILE A 146 -11.35 18.15 32.29
N GLY A 147 -12.54 18.74 32.21
CA GLY A 147 -12.91 19.87 33.05
C GLY A 147 -12.72 19.47 34.51
N ASN A 148 -11.70 20.04 35.14
CA ASN A 148 -11.62 20.11 36.60
C ASN A 148 -12.59 21.19 37.09
N GLY A 149 -13.89 20.98 36.84
CA GLY A 149 -14.96 21.69 37.51
C GLY A 149 -15.45 20.81 38.65
N PRO A 150 -15.38 21.24 39.93
CA PRO A 150 -16.06 20.52 41.01
C PRO A 150 -17.58 20.69 40.84
N ALA A 151 -18.30 19.56 40.88
CA ALA A 151 -19.74 19.39 40.60
C ALA A 151 -20.06 19.40 39.08
N GLU A 152 -20.72 18.42 38.49
CA GLU A 152 -21.94 17.75 38.92
C GLU A 152 -21.98 16.29 38.44
N THR A 153 -22.29 15.35 39.34
CA THR A 153 -23.10 14.18 38.98
C THR A 153 -24.55 14.54 39.24
N PRO A 154 -25.49 14.11 38.38
CA PRO A 154 -26.32 13.00 38.86
C PRO A 154 -26.60 11.93 37.80
N ARG A 155 -26.73 10.71 38.33
CA ARG A 155 -27.41 9.58 37.72
C ARG A 155 -28.85 9.94 37.38
N SER A 156 -29.32 9.47 36.23
CA SER A 156 -30.66 8.88 36.04
C SER A 156 -30.61 7.94 34.85
#